data_AF-A0A4R2RI60-F1
#
_entry.id   AF-A0A4R2RI60-F1
#
_cell.length_a   1.000
_cell.length_b   1.000
_cell.length_c   1.000
_cell.angle_alpha   90.00
_cell.angle_beta   90.00
_cell.angle_gamma   90.00
#
_symmetry.space_group_name_H-M   'P 1'
#
loop_
_entity.id
_entity.type
_entity.pdbx_description
1 polymer ?
#
loop_
_entity_poly.entity_id
_entity_poly.type
_entity_poly.pdbx_seq_one_letter_code
_entity_poly.pdbx_strand_id
1 'polypeptide(L)'
;MSYELGMYGRYPSCAGDIENIFSVMQREATAIDCYNRLAQYSSDLNHKNNILQALEDTKLHLSQLTEFYVNITRRQPRHEIKRVTFNTYKEGLQKAQRIAEKTYEKYRNLYLLTQHSPLQYVCWRACNSKVNLAHLFRTLSFTQDKIDLQDYGKDSFVVDINKAAKQNNTFRTALWTGDHLQVTLMRINVGDDIGLEVHPAVDQFLRIEEGQGLVLMGDSRNQLNFKAKVYDDYAIMIPAGKWHNLINTGDKPLKLYSIYAPPEHPFGTVHETKNDAMEAEDK
;
A
#
# COMPACT_ATOMS: atom_id res chain seq x y z
N MET A 1 -65.95 16.15 40.85
CA MET A 1 -65.60 16.40 39.44
C MET A 1 -64.12 16.18 39.28
N SER A 2 -63.79 15.04 38.71
CA SER A 2 -62.49 14.51 38.37
C SER A 2 -62.04 15.04 37.01
N TYR A 3 -60.77 15.44 36.88
CA TYR A 3 -60.03 15.34 35.62
C TYR A 3 -58.55 15.08 35.94
N GLU A 4 -58.16 13.80 35.83
CA GLU A 4 -56.77 13.40 35.60
C GLU A 4 -56.42 13.73 34.14
N LEU A 5 -55.27 14.38 33.93
CA LEU A 5 -54.65 14.51 32.61
C LEU A 5 -53.30 13.80 32.64
N GLY A 6 -53.35 12.48 32.43
CA GLY A 6 -52.20 11.70 31.99
C GLY A 6 -51.89 12.04 30.53
N MET A 7 -50.74 12.66 30.29
CA MET A 7 -50.17 12.86 28.95
C MET A 7 -48.79 12.21 28.89
N TYR A 8 -48.75 10.88 29.07
CA TYR A 8 -47.67 10.08 28.51
C TYR A 8 -47.96 9.93 27.01
N GLY A 9 -47.38 10.83 26.21
CA GLY A 9 -47.31 10.65 24.76
C GLY A 9 -46.52 9.39 24.43
N ARG A 10 -47.22 8.29 24.17
CA ARG A 10 -46.65 7.13 23.49
C ARG A 10 -46.35 7.57 22.05
N TYR A 11 -45.09 7.84 21.76
CA TYR A 11 -44.59 8.04 20.40
C TYR A 11 -44.63 6.71 19.64
N PRO A 12 -45.40 6.58 18.55
CA PRO A 12 -45.45 5.36 17.77
C PRO A 12 -44.39 5.41 16.64
N SER A 13 -43.18 4.89 16.91
CA SER A 13 -42.23 4.31 15.90
C SER A 13 -41.01 3.58 16.50
N CYS A 14 -40.80 3.61 17.83
CA CYS A 14 -39.51 3.30 18.48
C CYS A 14 -38.82 1.95 18.16
N ALA A 15 -39.53 0.87 17.80
CA ALA A 15 -38.89 -0.45 17.73
C ALA A 15 -37.85 -0.56 16.61
N GLY A 16 -38.16 -0.06 15.41
CA GLY A 16 -37.25 -0.14 14.25
C GLY A 16 -36.01 0.73 14.40
N ASP A 17 -36.13 1.89 15.04
CA ASP A 17 -35.00 2.79 15.30
C ASP A 17 -34.03 2.20 16.33
N ILE A 18 -34.56 1.57 17.39
CA ILE A 18 -33.75 0.92 18.43
C ILE A 18 -32.92 -0.24 17.85
N GLU A 19 -33.52 -1.07 16.99
CA GLU A 19 -32.80 -2.16 16.31
C GLU A 19 -31.72 -1.63 15.36
N ASN A 20 -32.01 -0.57 14.61
CA ASN A 20 -31.03 0.03 13.71
C ASN A 20 -29.86 0.68 14.48
N ILE A 21 -30.14 1.39 15.59
CA ILE A 21 -29.12 1.94 16.49
C ILE A 21 -28.23 0.82 17.02
N PHE A 22 -28.82 -0.25 17.54
CA PHE A 22 -28.07 -1.39 18.06
C PHE A 22 -27.20 -2.06 16.99
N SER A 23 -27.73 -2.20 15.76
CA SER A 23 -26.96 -2.72 14.62
C SER A 23 -25.73 -1.85 14.30
N VAL A 24 -25.84 -0.53 14.40
CA VAL A 24 -24.71 0.38 14.20
C VAL A 24 -23.69 0.24 15.33
N MET A 25 -24.14 0.18 16.58
CA MET A 25 -23.25 -0.03 17.72
C MET A 25 -22.44 -1.32 17.60
N GLN A 26 -23.06 -2.41 17.12
CA GLN A 26 -22.34 -3.67 16.90
C GLN A 26 -21.28 -3.56 15.79
N ARG A 27 -21.53 -2.77 14.75
CA ARG A 27 -20.55 -2.49 13.69
C ARG A 27 -19.39 -1.67 14.22
N GLU A 28 -19.66 -0.66 15.05
CA GLU A 28 -18.60 0.13 15.67
C GLU A 28 -17.72 -0.70 16.60
N ALA A 29 -18.31 -1.56 17.43
CA ALA A 29 -17.54 -2.49 18.28
C ALA A 29 -16.65 -3.43 17.44
N THR A 30 -17.17 -3.93 16.32
CA THR A 30 -16.41 -4.75 15.37
C THR A 30 -15.28 -3.95 14.70
N ALA A 31 -15.52 -2.69 14.34
CA ALA A 31 -14.52 -1.82 13.76
C ALA A 31 -13.39 -1.52 14.75
N ILE A 32 -13.70 -1.27 16.03
CA ILE A 32 -12.73 -1.02 17.09
C ILE A 32 -11.77 -2.20 17.26
N ASP A 33 -12.28 -3.44 17.32
CA ASP A 33 -11.42 -4.64 17.37
C ASP A 33 -10.49 -4.73 16.15
N CYS A 34 -11.06 -4.53 14.96
CA CYS A 34 -10.31 -4.57 13.70
C CYS A 34 -9.18 -3.52 13.67
N TYR A 35 -9.50 -2.27 13.99
CA TYR A 35 -8.55 -1.15 13.94
C TYR A 35 -7.46 -1.28 15.00
N ASN A 36 -7.82 -1.73 16.21
CA ASN A 36 -6.84 -1.97 17.28
C ASN A 36 -5.80 -3.01 16.84
N ARG A 37 -6.25 -4.12 16.22
CA ARG A 37 -5.33 -5.12 15.69
C ARG A 37 -4.49 -4.57 14.55
N LEU A 38 -5.08 -3.83 13.61
CA LEU A 38 -4.32 -3.20 12.51
C LEU A 38 -3.21 -2.27 13.01
N ALA A 39 -3.48 -1.46 14.05
CA ALA A 39 -2.46 -0.60 14.65
C ALA A 39 -1.28 -1.39 15.24
N GLN A 40 -1.52 -2.62 15.72
CA GLN A 40 -0.48 -3.51 16.24
C GLN A 40 0.33 -4.20 15.13
N TYR A 41 -0.27 -4.41 13.96
CA TYR A 41 0.40 -5.02 12.80
C TYR A 41 1.34 -4.07 12.06
N SER A 42 1.14 -2.75 12.17
CA SER A 42 1.92 -1.76 11.43
C SER A 42 3.31 -1.55 12.02
N SER A 43 4.37 -1.80 11.24
CA SER A 43 5.74 -1.38 11.55
C SER A 43 5.98 0.10 11.26
N ASP A 44 5.19 0.68 10.35
CA ASP A 44 5.23 2.11 10.03
C ASP A 44 4.51 2.92 11.13
N LEU A 45 5.23 3.88 11.73
CA LEU A 45 4.76 4.72 12.83
C LEU A 45 3.66 5.70 12.40
N ASN A 46 3.73 6.24 11.18
CA ASN A 46 2.71 7.15 10.64
C ASN A 46 1.41 6.39 10.39
N HIS A 47 1.49 5.21 9.77
CA HIS A 47 0.35 4.32 9.60
C HIS A 47 -0.28 3.97 10.96
N LYS A 48 0.55 3.60 11.95
CA LYS A 48 0.09 3.27 13.31
C LYS A 48 -0.64 4.45 13.96
N ASN A 49 -0.05 5.65 13.94
CA ASN A 49 -0.66 6.84 14.54
C ASN A 49 -1.99 7.22 13.88
N ASN A 50 -2.07 7.14 12.55
CA ASN A 50 -3.30 7.40 11.81
C ASN A 50 -4.42 6.40 12.19
N ILE A 51 -4.08 5.12 12.35
CA ILE A 51 -5.06 4.09 12.75
C ILE A 51 -5.47 4.26 14.22
N LEU A 52 -4.56 4.68 15.10
CA LEU A 52 -4.90 4.96 16.50
C LEU A 52 -5.85 6.16 16.62
N GLN A 53 -5.64 7.22 15.84
CA GLN A 53 -6.60 8.33 15.80
C GLN A 53 -7.98 7.85 15.31
N ALA A 54 -8.01 7.05 14.25
CA ALA A 54 -9.24 6.44 13.74
C ALA A 54 -9.98 5.58 14.78
N LEU A 55 -9.21 4.85 15.59
CA LEU A 55 -9.71 4.02 16.68
C LEU A 55 -10.39 4.88 17.76
N GLU A 56 -9.75 5.97 18.19
CA GLU A 56 -10.31 6.87 19.21
C GLU A 56 -11.58 7.60 18.73
N ASP A 57 -11.59 8.09 17.49
CA ASP A 57 -12.80 8.68 16.90
C ASP A 57 -13.96 7.67 16.86
N THR A 58 -13.64 6.40 16.56
CA THR A 58 -14.65 5.34 16.52
C THR A 58 -15.18 4.98 17.91
N LYS A 59 -14.32 4.92 18.93
CA LYS A 59 -14.73 4.73 20.33
C LYS A 59 -15.64 5.86 20.81
N LEU A 60 -15.34 7.10 20.42
CA LEU A 60 -16.15 8.26 20.77
C LEU A 60 -17.57 8.15 20.19
N HIS A 61 -17.71 7.80 18.91
CA HIS A 61 -19.03 7.63 18.28
C HIS A 61 -19.82 6.47 18.92
N LEU A 62 -19.17 5.35 19.22
CA LEU A 62 -19.82 4.24 19.93
C LEU A 62 -20.30 4.67 21.32
N SER A 63 -19.50 5.42 22.07
CA SER A 63 -19.86 5.93 23.39
C SER A 63 -21.10 6.83 23.32
N GLN A 64 -21.12 7.80 22.39
CA GLN A 64 -22.25 8.71 22.19
C GLN A 64 -23.54 7.97 21.80
N LEU A 65 -23.42 6.98 20.91
CA LEU A 65 -24.57 6.18 20.47
C LEU A 65 -25.07 5.27 21.60
N THR A 66 -24.17 4.74 22.42
CA THR A 66 -24.49 3.94 23.60
C THR A 66 -25.25 4.76 24.64
N GLU A 67 -24.79 5.98 24.93
CA GLU A 67 -25.46 6.88 25.86
C GLU A 67 -26.88 7.21 25.40
N PHE A 68 -27.05 7.53 24.10
CA PHE A 68 -28.36 7.74 23.51
C PHE A 68 -29.26 6.50 23.64
N TYR A 69 -28.74 5.31 23.31
CA TYR A 69 -29.47 4.05 23.42
C TYR A 69 -29.93 3.76 24.86
N VAL A 70 -29.04 3.93 25.85
CA VAL A 70 -29.38 3.72 27.27
C VAL A 70 -30.44 4.71 27.73
N ASN A 71 -30.38 5.97 27.28
CA ASN A 71 -31.36 6.99 27.64
C ASN A 71 -32.77 6.66 27.15
N ILE A 72 -32.91 6.12 25.94
CA ILE A 72 -34.23 5.80 25.36
C ILE A 72 -34.75 4.42 25.79
N THR A 73 -33.87 3.44 26.03
CA THR A 73 -34.27 2.05 26.33
C THR A 73 -34.23 1.71 27.81
N ARG A 74 -33.48 2.47 28.61
CA ARG A 74 -33.10 2.17 30.01
C ARG A 74 -32.39 0.82 30.16
N ARG A 75 -31.76 0.31 29.09
CA ARG A 75 -31.05 -0.98 29.06
C ARG A 75 -29.61 -0.79 28.59
N GLN A 76 -28.70 -1.57 29.17
CA GLN A 76 -27.33 -1.66 28.69
C GLN A 76 -27.26 -2.56 27.44
N PRO A 77 -26.61 -2.13 26.35
CA PRO A 77 -26.41 -2.96 25.16
C PRO A 77 -25.41 -4.10 25.47
N ARG A 78 -25.68 -5.31 24.97
CA ARG A 78 -24.72 -6.42 24.99
C ARG A 78 -24.11 -6.58 23.60
N HIS A 79 -22.81 -6.30 23.47
CA HIS A 79 -22.13 -6.43 22.20
C HIS A 79 -21.62 -7.86 21.99
N GLU A 80 -21.96 -8.45 20.84
CA GLU A 80 -21.24 -9.61 20.33
C GLU A 80 -20.25 -9.10 19.28
N ILE A 81 -18.96 -9.09 19.62
CA ILE A 81 -17.89 -8.61 18.73
C ILE A 81 -17.63 -9.68 17.68
N LYS A 82 -18.02 -9.40 16.43
CA LYS A 82 -17.74 -10.30 15.30
C LYS A 82 -16.32 -10.05 14.82
N ARG A 83 -15.40 -10.93 15.20
CA ARG A 83 -13.98 -10.79 14.86
C ARG A 83 -13.76 -10.81 13.36
N VAL A 84 -13.10 -9.78 12.84
CA VAL A 84 -12.67 -9.71 11.44
C VAL A 84 -11.29 -10.36 11.31
N THR A 85 -11.17 -11.35 10.43
CA THR A 85 -9.90 -12.05 10.15
C THR A 85 -9.23 -11.46 8.91
N PHE A 86 -7.91 -11.44 8.88
CA PHE A 86 -7.08 -11.08 7.72
C PHE A 86 -5.67 -11.67 7.92
N ASN A 87 -5.01 -12.03 6.83
CA ASN A 87 -3.70 -12.70 6.82
C ASN A 87 -2.56 -11.73 6.51
N THR A 88 -2.84 -10.62 5.83
CA THR A 88 -1.86 -9.57 5.54
C THR A 88 -2.35 -8.23 6.05
N TYR A 89 -1.41 -7.32 6.34
CA TYR A 89 -1.77 -5.95 6.76
C TYR A 89 -2.59 -5.23 5.68
N LYS A 90 -2.27 -5.41 4.39
CA LYS A 90 -3.02 -4.84 3.26
C LYS A 90 -4.46 -5.35 3.17
N GLU A 91 -4.64 -6.67 3.30
CA GLU A 91 -5.98 -7.27 3.35
C GLU A 91 -6.79 -6.70 4.53
N GLY A 92 -6.14 -6.52 5.68
CA GLY A 92 -6.74 -5.90 6.84
C GLY A 92 -7.18 -4.45 6.58
N LEU A 93 -6.34 -3.63 5.94
CA LEU A 93 -6.69 -2.26 5.54
C LEU A 93 -7.89 -2.23 4.57
N GLN A 94 -7.94 -3.13 3.58
CA GLN A 94 -9.08 -3.24 2.67
C GLN A 94 -10.38 -3.66 3.38
N LYS A 95 -10.29 -4.56 4.37
CA LYS A 95 -11.44 -4.94 5.20
C LYS A 95 -11.89 -3.79 6.10
N ALA A 96 -10.96 -3.04 6.69
CA ALA A 96 -11.25 -1.85 7.48
C ALA A 96 -11.96 -0.77 6.64
N GLN A 97 -11.50 -0.53 5.40
CA GLN A 97 -12.18 0.36 4.45
C GLN A 97 -13.65 -0.07 4.25
N ARG A 98 -13.90 -1.34 3.90
CA ARG A 98 -15.27 -1.85 3.68
C ARG A 98 -16.15 -1.75 4.93
N ILE A 99 -15.57 -1.91 6.12
CA ILE A 99 -16.29 -1.72 7.39
C ILE A 99 -16.69 -0.25 7.55
N ALA A 100 -15.78 0.69 7.28
CA ALA A 100 -16.07 2.12 7.35
C ALA A 100 -17.19 2.51 6.36
N GLU A 101 -17.12 2.08 5.10
CA GLU A 101 -18.12 2.33 4.06
C GLU A 101 -19.52 1.79 4.44
N LYS A 102 -19.60 0.52 4.87
CA LYS A 102 -20.87 -0.09 5.27
C LYS A 102 -21.44 0.53 6.55
N THR A 103 -20.58 1.03 7.44
CA THR A 103 -21.01 1.69 8.67
C THR A 103 -21.50 3.11 8.38
N TYR A 104 -20.85 3.81 7.43
CA TYR A 104 -21.34 5.09 6.89
C TYR A 104 -22.76 4.94 6.36
N GLU A 105 -23.05 3.94 5.52
CA GLU A 105 -24.39 3.73 4.97
C GLU A 105 -25.45 3.59 6.06
N LYS A 106 -25.12 2.91 7.15
CA LYS A 106 -26.03 2.72 8.29
C LYS A 106 -26.25 4.02 9.07
N TYR A 107 -25.21 4.79 9.35
CA TYR A 107 -25.37 6.11 9.96
C TYR A 107 -26.15 7.08 9.07
N ARG A 108 -25.90 7.06 7.76
CA ARG A 108 -26.64 7.87 6.78
C ARG A 108 -28.12 7.52 6.80
N ASN A 109 -28.47 6.23 6.85
CA ASN A 109 -29.87 5.82 6.91
C ASN A 109 -30.52 6.23 8.25
N LEU A 110 -29.83 6.06 9.39
CA LEU A 110 -30.33 6.56 10.68
C LEU A 110 -30.55 8.07 10.66
N TYR A 111 -29.60 8.83 10.12
CA TYR A 111 -29.70 10.29 9.98
C TYR A 111 -30.94 10.70 9.17
N LEU A 112 -31.20 10.02 8.04
CA LEU A 112 -32.32 10.35 7.15
C LEU A 112 -33.69 9.96 7.71
N LEU A 113 -33.76 8.91 8.52
CA LEU A 113 -35.03 8.34 8.99
C LEU A 113 -35.44 8.84 10.37
N THR A 114 -34.49 9.24 11.21
CA THR A 114 -34.80 9.63 12.58
C THR A 114 -35.42 11.02 12.67
N GLN A 115 -36.40 11.18 13.57
CA GLN A 115 -36.98 12.47 13.94
C GLN A 115 -36.32 13.08 15.20
N HIS A 116 -35.34 12.40 15.80
CA HIS A 116 -34.67 12.85 17.01
C HIS A 116 -33.44 13.70 16.68
N SER A 117 -33.52 15.02 16.90
CA SER A 117 -32.43 15.97 16.64
C SER A 117 -31.08 15.59 17.30
N PRO A 118 -31.01 15.10 18.57
CA PRO A 118 -29.74 14.65 19.15
C PRO A 118 -29.12 13.47 18.40
N LEU A 119 -29.94 12.52 17.93
CA LEU A 119 -29.45 11.37 17.17
C LEU A 119 -28.95 11.79 15.77
N GLN A 120 -29.63 12.75 15.13
CA GLN A 120 -29.17 13.32 13.86
C GLN A 120 -27.76 13.92 14.00
N TYR A 121 -27.49 14.65 15.09
CA TYR A 121 -26.16 15.22 15.33
C TYR A 121 -25.07 14.14 15.46
N VAL A 122 -25.33 13.09 16.26
CA VAL A 122 -24.41 11.96 16.41
C VAL A 122 -24.15 11.28 15.06
N CYS A 123 -25.21 11.02 14.28
CA CYS A 123 -25.09 10.37 12.98
C CYS A 123 -24.34 11.24 11.96
N TRP A 124 -24.60 12.55 11.92
CA TRP A 124 -23.91 13.47 11.00
C TRP A 124 -22.40 13.50 11.27
N ARG A 125 -21.99 13.61 12.54
CA ARG A 125 -20.58 13.54 12.91
C ARG A 125 -19.94 12.21 12.54
N ALA A 126 -20.62 11.11 12.86
CA ALA A 126 -20.13 9.78 12.56
C ALA A 126 -19.99 9.56 11.04
N CYS A 127 -20.95 10.03 10.22
CA CYS A 127 -20.88 9.96 8.76
C CYS A 127 -19.60 10.62 8.21
N ASN A 128 -19.31 11.85 8.62
CA ASN A 128 -18.11 12.56 8.18
C ASN A 128 -16.83 11.79 8.58
N SER A 129 -16.79 11.30 9.83
CA SER A 129 -15.67 10.46 10.29
C SER A 129 -15.54 9.18 9.45
N LYS A 130 -16.62 8.46 9.16
CA LYS A 130 -16.56 7.21 8.38
C LYS A 130 -16.08 7.41 6.95
N VAL A 131 -16.46 8.50 6.29
CA VAL A 131 -15.93 8.84 4.95
C VAL A 131 -14.43 9.08 5.01
N ASN A 132 -13.96 9.88 5.97
CA ASN A 132 -12.54 10.13 6.16
C ASN A 132 -11.77 8.85 6.47
N LEU A 133 -12.34 7.94 7.28
CA LEU A 133 -11.75 6.64 7.57
C LEU A 133 -11.67 5.73 6.35
N ALA A 134 -12.72 5.66 5.54
CA ALA A 134 -12.70 4.88 4.31
C ALA A 134 -11.59 5.37 3.36
N HIS A 135 -11.47 6.70 3.20
CA HIS A 135 -10.38 7.30 2.44
C HIS A 135 -9.01 7.01 3.05
N LEU A 136 -8.85 7.13 4.36
CA LEU A 136 -7.59 6.83 5.05
C LEU A 136 -7.17 5.38 4.79
N PHE A 137 -8.03 4.40 5.08
CA PHE A 137 -7.69 2.99 4.89
C PHE A 137 -7.39 2.64 3.44
N ARG A 138 -8.11 3.26 2.49
CA ARG A 138 -7.81 3.14 1.06
C ARG A 138 -6.41 3.67 0.76
N THR A 139 -6.08 4.88 1.20
CA THR A 139 -4.75 5.48 1.00
C THR A 139 -3.65 4.63 1.63
N LEU A 140 -3.81 4.22 2.89
CA LEU A 140 -2.84 3.36 3.58
C LEU A 140 -2.64 2.03 2.84
N SER A 141 -3.70 1.47 2.25
CA SER A 141 -3.60 0.21 1.49
C SER A 141 -2.79 0.37 0.19
N PHE A 142 -2.75 1.57 -0.38
CA PHE A 142 -1.93 1.91 -1.55
C PHE A 142 -0.50 2.31 -1.16
N THR A 143 -0.32 3.08 -0.08
CA THR A 143 1.01 3.51 0.36
C THR A 143 1.82 2.37 0.95
N GLN A 144 1.16 1.38 1.56
CA GLN A 144 1.82 0.13 1.98
C GLN A 144 2.54 -0.55 0.81
N ASP A 145 2.07 -0.37 -0.43
CA ASP A 145 2.70 -1.01 -1.56
C ASP A 145 3.98 -0.31 -2.04
N LYS A 146 4.24 0.93 -1.65
CA LYS A 146 5.38 1.67 -2.21
C LYS A 146 6.66 1.31 -1.47
N ILE A 147 7.64 0.81 -2.21
CA ILE A 147 8.99 0.56 -1.69
C ILE A 147 9.75 1.89 -1.70
N ASP A 148 10.48 2.21 -0.64
CA ASP A 148 11.40 3.34 -0.66
C ASP A 148 12.65 2.96 -1.47
N LEU A 149 12.81 3.54 -2.67
CA LEU A 149 13.88 3.17 -3.57
C LEU A 149 15.11 4.01 -3.28
N GLN A 150 15.91 3.54 -2.33
CA GLN A 150 17.22 4.09 -1.96
C GLN A 150 18.25 2.95 -1.84
N ASP A 151 19.53 3.31 -1.77
CA ASP A 151 20.58 2.33 -1.52
C ASP A 151 20.66 1.99 -0.03
N TYR A 152 20.30 0.75 0.32
CA TYR A 152 20.32 0.22 1.68
C TYR A 152 21.71 -0.25 2.15
N GLY A 153 22.74 -0.12 1.30
CA GLY A 153 24.14 -0.31 1.69
C GLY A 153 24.44 -1.72 2.16
N LYS A 154 25.11 -1.85 3.31
CA LYS A 154 25.55 -3.14 3.87
C LYS A 154 24.54 -3.75 4.85
N ASP A 155 23.39 -3.12 5.04
CA ASP A 155 22.41 -3.58 6.01
C ASP A 155 21.73 -4.88 5.56
N SER A 156 21.34 -5.69 6.54
CA SER A 156 20.50 -6.87 6.26
C SER A 156 19.17 -6.41 5.68
N PHE A 157 18.90 -6.79 4.44
CA PHE A 157 17.80 -6.22 3.65
C PHE A 157 16.95 -7.30 2.99
N VAL A 158 15.62 -7.14 3.06
CA VAL A 158 14.64 -8.02 2.42
C VAL A 158 13.66 -7.14 1.65
N VAL A 159 13.44 -7.45 0.38
CA VAL A 159 12.60 -6.66 -0.51
C VAL A 159 11.87 -7.56 -1.51
N ASP A 160 10.68 -7.13 -1.91
CA ASP A 160 10.03 -7.66 -3.10
C ASP A 160 10.71 -7.03 -4.34
N ILE A 161 11.70 -7.74 -4.89
CA ILE A 161 12.54 -7.20 -5.97
C ILE A 161 11.76 -7.01 -7.28
N ASN A 162 10.77 -7.87 -7.58
CA ASN A 162 9.89 -7.73 -8.74
C ASN A 162 9.15 -6.40 -8.68
N LYS A 163 8.59 -6.09 -7.51
CA LYS A 163 7.89 -4.82 -7.27
C LYS A 163 8.85 -3.64 -7.32
N ALA A 164 10.03 -3.74 -6.71
CA ALA A 164 11.02 -2.67 -6.70
C ALA A 164 11.45 -2.30 -8.13
N ALA A 165 11.81 -3.31 -8.95
CA ALA A 165 12.20 -3.12 -10.34
C ALA A 165 11.07 -2.48 -11.18
N LYS A 166 9.82 -2.96 -11.03
CA LYS A 166 8.67 -2.40 -11.73
C LYS A 166 8.36 -0.96 -11.31
N GLN A 167 8.51 -0.65 -10.02
CA GLN A 167 8.28 0.68 -9.46
C GLN A 167 9.34 1.70 -9.93
N ASN A 168 10.59 1.27 -10.18
CA ASN A 168 11.68 2.15 -10.56
C ASN A 168 11.41 2.90 -11.88
N ASN A 169 11.58 4.22 -11.91
CA ASN A 169 11.34 5.03 -13.10
C ASN A 169 12.58 5.71 -13.68
N THR A 170 13.72 5.57 -13.00
CA THR A 170 15.03 6.08 -13.41
C THR A 170 15.72 5.11 -14.37
N PHE A 171 16.70 5.58 -15.14
CA PHE A 171 17.54 4.70 -15.95
C PHE A 171 18.30 3.69 -15.07
N ARG A 172 18.87 4.16 -13.94
CA ARG A 172 19.58 3.32 -12.96
C ARG A 172 19.38 3.86 -11.55
N THR A 173 19.05 3.00 -10.60
CA THR A 173 19.03 3.30 -9.16
C THR A 173 19.72 2.18 -8.40
N ALA A 174 20.76 2.50 -7.63
CA ALA A 174 21.35 1.56 -6.68
C ALA A 174 20.36 1.28 -5.56
N LEU A 175 20.06 -0.01 -5.33
CA LEU A 175 19.15 -0.46 -4.27
C LEU A 175 19.93 -1.02 -3.08
N TRP A 176 21.08 -1.67 -3.32
CA TRP A 176 21.90 -2.23 -2.26
C TRP A 176 23.35 -2.35 -2.74
N THR A 177 24.29 -1.71 -2.03
CA THR A 177 25.73 -1.77 -2.35
C THR A 177 26.52 -2.32 -1.16
N GLY A 178 27.00 -3.56 -1.30
CA GLY A 178 27.82 -4.23 -0.30
C GLY A 178 29.30 -4.25 -0.65
N ASP A 179 30.07 -5.10 0.04
CA ASP A 179 31.51 -5.28 -0.22
C ASP A 179 31.81 -6.22 -1.40
N HIS A 180 30.86 -7.07 -1.78
CA HIS A 180 31.08 -8.15 -2.73
C HIS A 180 30.09 -8.18 -3.89
N LEU A 181 28.94 -7.50 -3.75
CA LEU A 181 27.99 -7.34 -4.84
C LEU A 181 27.22 -6.03 -4.70
N GLN A 182 26.65 -5.59 -5.81
CA GLN A 182 25.74 -4.44 -5.87
C GLN A 182 24.49 -4.82 -6.65
N VAL A 183 23.34 -4.39 -6.16
CA VAL A 183 22.03 -4.52 -6.82
C VAL A 183 21.57 -3.16 -7.31
N THR A 184 21.30 -3.04 -8.61
CA THR A 184 20.70 -1.84 -9.21
C THR A 184 19.37 -2.18 -9.89
N LEU A 185 18.46 -1.21 -9.94
CA LEU A 185 17.21 -1.26 -10.66
C LEU A 185 17.35 -0.42 -11.93
N MET A 186 16.81 -0.89 -13.05
CA MET A 186 16.89 -0.17 -14.31
C MET A 186 15.57 -0.13 -15.06
N ARG A 187 15.36 0.98 -15.76
CA ARG A 187 14.28 1.18 -16.73
C ARG A 187 14.88 1.63 -18.06
N ILE A 188 14.70 0.81 -19.09
CA ILE A 188 15.12 1.15 -20.46
C ILE A 188 13.87 1.52 -21.25
N ASN A 189 13.81 2.73 -21.82
CA ASN A 189 12.65 3.14 -22.61
C ASN A 189 12.54 2.32 -23.90
N VAL A 190 11.40 2.43 -24.56
CA VAL A 190 11.15 1.77 -25.84
C VAL A 190 12.16 2.26 -26.88
N GLY A 191 12.87 1.32 -27.52
CA GLY A 191 13.88 1.62 -28.54
C GLY A 191 15.24 2.06 -27.98
N ASP A 192 15.36 2.31 -26.68
CA ASP A 192 16.63 2.56 -26.00
C ASP A 192 17.37 1.24 -25.72
N ASP A 193 18.65 1.38 -25.38
CA ASP A 193 19.49 0.32 -24.86
C ASP A 193 20.27 0.78 -23.62
N ILE A 194 20.91 -0.16 -22.92
CA ILE A 194 21.81 0.15 -21.81
C ILE A 194 22.99 0.98 -22.34
N GLY A 195 23.63 0.49 -23.40
CA GLY A 195 24.93 0.96 -23.86
C GLY A 195 25.85 -0.24 -24.09
N LEU A 196 26.78 -0.12 -25.03
CA LEU A 196 27.74 -1.19 -25.28
C LEU A 196 28.89 -1.06 -24.27
N GLU A 197 28.95 -2.00 -23.33
CA GLU A 197 29.85 -1.97 -22.18
C GLU A 197 30.71 -3.23 -22.10
N VAL A 198 31.78 -3.18 -21.28
CA VAL A 198 32.60 -4.32 -20.90
C VAL A 198 33.18 -4.09 -19.51
N HIS A 199 33.02 -5.06 -18.60
CA HIS A 199 33.64 -5.02 -17.28
C HIS A 199 34.73 -6.09 -17.18
N PRO A 200 36.03 -5.74 -17.16
CA PRO A 200 37.12 -6.72 -17.23
C PRO A 200 37.19 -7.68 -16.04
N ALA A 201 36.68 -7.29 -14.87
CA ALA A 201 36.85 -8.01 -13.60
C ALA A 201 35.54 -8.23 -12.83
N VAL A 202 34.39 -7.94 -13.44
CA VAL A 202 33.08 -8.01 -12.81
C VAL A 202 32.19 -8.94 -13.61
N ASP A 203 31.67 -9.98 -12.95
CA ASP A 203 30.55 -10.73 -13.49
C ASP A 203 29.26 -9.94 -13.21
N GLN A 204 28.36 -9.94 -14.19
CA GLN A 204 27.08 -9.27 -14.07
C GLN A 204 25.92 -10.24 -14.34
N PHE A 205 24.89 -10.15 -13.51
CA PHE A 205 23.64 -10.88 -13.66
C PHE A 205 22.52 -9.87 -13.88
N LEU A 206 21.71 -10.04 -14.92
CA LEU A 206 20.50 -9.24 -15.15
C LEU A 206 19.29 -10.15 -15.08
N ARG A 207 18.21 -9.67 -14.48
CA ARG A 207 16.90 -10.35 -14.54
C ARG A 207 15.82 -9.39 -15.01
N ILE A 208 15.09 -9.82 -16.03
CA ILE A 208 13.97 -9.08 -16.58
C ILE A 208 12.71 -9.35 -15.74
N GLU A 209 12.08 -8.29 -15.27
CA GLU A 209 10.85 -8.34 -14.47
C GLU A 209 9.64 -7.83 -15.27
N GLU A 210 9.86 -7.07 -16.35
CA GLU A 210 8.81 -6.65 -17.27
C GLU A 210 9.38 -6.24 -18.63
N GLY A 211 8.75 -6.68 -19.72
CA GLY A 211 9.06 -6.23 -21.08
C GLY A 211 9.77 -7.30 -21.88
N GLN A 212 10.38 -6.88 -22.99
CA GLN A 212 11.13 -7.78 -23.87
C GLN A 212 12.32 -7.03 -24.48
N GLY A 213 13.41 -7.75 -24.71
CA GLY A 213 14.63 -7.16 -25.25
C GLY A 213 15.44 -8.12 -26.10
N LEU A 214 16.53 -7.59 -26.64
CA LEU A 214 17.55 -8.33 -27.36
C LEU A 214 18.88 -8.15 -26.64
N VAL A 215 19.43 -9.23 -26.11
CA VAL A 215 20.78 -9.23 -25.56
C VAL A 215 21.79 -9.54 -26.67
N LEU A 216 22.89 -8.79 -26.68
CA LEU A 216 24.03 -8.97 -27.56
C LEU A 216 25.27 -9.20 -26.70
N MET A 217 26.07 -10.23 -26.98
CA MET A 217 27.33 -10.47 -26.28
C MET A 217 28.44 -10.97 -27.22
N GLY A 218 29.70 -10.72 -26.87
CA GLY A 218 30.85 -11.15 -27.65
C GLY A 218 32.21 -10.93 -26.98
N ASP A 219 33.27 -11.47 -27.60
CA ASP A 219 34.65 -11.34 -27.12
C ASP A 219 35.30 -10.00 -27.49
N SER A 220 34.71 -9.25 -28.44
CA SER A 220 35.20 -7.93 -28.83
C SER A 220 34.06 -7.00 -29.22
N ARG A 221 34.32 -5.70 -29.14
CA ARG A 221 33.37 -4.62 -29.49
C ARG A 221 32.73 -4.81 -30.87
N ASN A 222 33.47 -5.34 -31.83
CA ASN A 222 33.03 -5.50 -33.22
C ASN A 222 32.49 -6.91 -33.53
N GLN A 223 32.44 -7.82 -32.55
CA GLN A 223 32.06 -9.22 -32.75
C GLN A 223 31.08 -9.71 -31.67
N LEU A 224 29.86 -9.18 -31.70
CA LEU A 224 28.75 -9.60 -30.84
C LEU A 224 28.00 -10.80 -31.46
N ASN A 225 28.61 -11.97 -31.40
CA ASN A 225 28.13 -13.21 -32.03
C ASN A 225 26.99 -13.90 -31.26
N PHE A 226 26.88 -13.66 -29.95
CA PHE A 226 25.76 -14.15 -29.17
C PHE A 226 24.60 -13.15 -29.24
N LYS A 227 23.43 -13.63 -29.64
CA LYS A 227 22.19 -12.84 -29.72
C LYS A 227 21.02 -13.66 -29.20
N ALA A 228 20.29 -13.15 -28.23
CA ALA A 228 19.11 -13.83 -27.71
C ALA A 228 17.98 -12.85 -27.40
N LYS A 229 16.74 -13.24 -27.73
CA LYS A 229 15.56 -12.51 -27.26
C LYS A 229 15.30 -12.89 -25.80
N VAL A 230 14.98 -11.90 -24.99
CA VAL A 230 14.69 -12.06 -23.56
C VAL A 230 13.35 -11.44 -23.24
N TYR A 231 12.68 -11.99 -22.22
CA TYR A 231 11.33 -11.65 -21.81
C TYR A 231 11.25 -11.61 -20.29
N ASP A 232 10.07 -11.29 -19.76
CA ASP A 232 9.76 -11.49 -18.33
C ASP A 232 10.21 -12.87 -17.85
N ASP A 233 10.71 -12.92 -16.61
CA ASP A 233 11.33 -14.07 -15.94
C ASP A 233 12.69 -14.57 -16.50
N TYR A 234 13.25 -13.94 -17.54
CA TYR A 234 14.56 -14.35 -18.06
C TYR A 234 15.71 -13.78 -17.22
N ALA A 235 16.74 -14.61 -17.02
CA ALA A 235 18.02 -14.21 -16.47
C ALA A 235 19.10 -14.18 -17.56
N ILE A 236 20.05 -13.25 -17.44
CA ILE A 236 21.17 -13.05 -18.33
C ILE A 236 22.43 -13.08 -17.48
N MET A 237 23.33 -14.03 -17.77
CA MET A 237 24.64 -14.12 -17.15
C MET A 237 25.67 -13.51 -18.10
N ILE A 238 26.36 -12.48 -17.66
CA ILE A 238 27.37 -11.75 -18.42
C ILE A 238 28.72 -11.95 -17.71
N PRO A 239 29.58 -12.85 -18.21
CA PRO A 239 30.90 -13.06 -17.64
C PRO A 239 31.81 -11.85 -17.82
N ALA A 240 32.72 -11.66 -16.86
CA ALA A 240 33.77 -10.65 -16.91
C ALA A 240 34.52 -10.68 -18.25
N GLY A 241 34.78 -9.50 -18.81
CA GLY A 241 35.47 -9.29 -20.08
C GLY A 241 34.61 -9.47 -21.33
N LYS A 242 33.34 -9.89 -21.22
CA LYS A 242 32.42 -9.91 -22.38
C LYS A 242 31.91 -8.51 -22.70
N TRP A 243 32.05 -8.13 -23.97
CA TRP A 243 31.33 -6.99 -24.52
C TRP A 243 29.85 -7.34 -24.57
N HIS A 244 28.99 -6.46 -24.07
CA HIS A 244 27.57 -6.75 -23.97
C HIS A 244 26.69 -5.49 -24.11
N ASN A 245 25.44 -5.71 -24.55
CA ASN A 245 24.40 -4.69 -24.59
C ASN A 245 23.02 -5.36 -24.46
N LEU A 246 22.04 -4.63 -23.93
CA LEU A 246 20.65 -5.03 -23.85
C LEU A 246 19.77 -3.93 -24.43
N ILE A 247 19.08 -4.26 -25.53
CA ILE A 247 18.24 -3.34 -26.28
C ILE A 247 16.77 -3.63 -25.96
N ASN A 248 15.98 -2.61 -25.62
CA ASN A 248 14.54 -2.77 -25.47
C ASN A 248 13.88 -2.83 -26.87
N THR A 249 13.34 -4.01 -27.20
CA THR A 249 12.65 -4.27 -28.48
C THR A 249 11.13 -4.42 -28.30
N GLY A 250 10.60 -4.01 -27.15
CA GLY A 250 9.18 -4.03 -26.81
C GLY A 250 8.44 -2.76 -27.17
N ASP A 251 7.17 -2.70 -26.78
CA ASP A 251 6.26 -1.56 -26.90
C ASP A 251 6.05 -0.81 -25.57
N LYS A 252 6.70 -1.28 -24.49
CA LYS A 252 6.70 -0.67 -23.16
C LYS A 252 8.12 -0.62 -22.58
N PRO A 253 8.36 0.18 -21.53
CA PRO A 253 9.66 0.21 -20.86
C PRO A 253 10.06 -1.18 -20.35
N LEU A 254 11.33 -1.54 -20.55
CA LEU A 254 11.92 -2.76 -20.02
C LEU A 254 12.33 -2.51 -18.56
N LYS A 255 11.80 -3.30 -17.63
CA LYS A 255 12.12 -3.23 -16.20
C LYS A 255 12.96 -4.44 -15.84
N LEU A 256 14.10 -4.18 -15.19
CA LEU A 256 15.02 -5.21 -14.76
C LEU A 256 15.74 -4.77 -13.49
N TYR A 257 16.42 -5.73 -12.87
CA TYR A 257 17.50 -5.43 -11.94
C TYR A 257 18.80 -6.07 -12.41
N SER A 258 19.92 -5.45 -12.03
CA SER A 258 21.28 -5.93 -12.28
C SER A 258 21.96 -6.24 -10.96
N ILE A 259 22.74 -7.31 -10.92
CA ILE A 259 23.66 -7.64 -9.84
C ILE A 259 25.08 -7.64 -10.42
N TYR A 260 25.93 -6.79 -9.87
CA TYR A 260 27.37 -6.74 -10.18
C TYR A 260 28.14 -7.45 -9.07
N ALA A 261 29.15 -8.25 -9.40
CA ALA A 261 30.05 -8.86 -8.43
C ALA A 261 31.51 -8.82 -8.92
N PRO A 262 32.39 -7.98 -8.33
CA PRO A 262 32.16 -7.00 -7.25
C PRO A 262 31.27 -5.80 -7.65
N PRO A 263 30.93 -4.88 -6.71
CA PRO A 263 30.21 -3.63 -7.04
C PRO A 263 30.87 -2.80 -8.14
N GLU A 264 30.06 -2.18 -9.00
CA GLU A 264 30.55 -1.36 -10.13
C GLU A 264 30.36 0.14 -9.87
N HIS A 265 29.21 0.56 -9.36
CA HIS A 265 28.87 1.97 -9.16
C HIS A 265 29.03 2.42 -7.70
N PRO A 266 29.23 3.72 -7.43
CA PRO A 266 29.21 4.27 -6.07
C PRO A 266 27.92 3.95 -5.30
N PHE A 267 28.04 3.92 -3.96
CA PHE A 267 26.88 3.84 -3.07
C PHE A 267 25.91 5.01 -3.32
N GLY A 268 24.62 4.71 -3.42
CA GLY A 268 23.58 5.73 -3.61
C GLY A 268 23.46 6.27 -5.03
N THR A 269 24.10 5.64 -6.03
CA THR A 269 23.99 6.06 -7.43
C THR A 269 22.54 6.09 -7.91
N VAL A 270 22.13 7.23 -8.46
CA VAL A 270 20.86 7.40 -9.18
C VAL A 270 21.15 8.15 -10.47
N HIS A 271 20.83 7.52 -11.59
CA HIS A 271 20.85 8.11 -12.93
C HIS A 271 19.41 8.19 -13.41
N GLU A 272 18.82 9.39 -13.39
CA GLU A 272 17.43 9.60 -13.82
C GLU A 272 17.26 9.24 -15.29
N THR A 273 18.25 9.61 -16.11
CA THR A 273 18.27 9.38 -17.55
C THR A 273 19.49 8.58 -17.98
N LYS A 274 19.44 8.05 -19.20
CA LYS A 274 20.59 7.38 -19.83
C LYS A 274 21.78 8.34 -20.00
N ASN A 275 21.52 9.60 -20.33
CA ASN A 275 22.59 10.58 -20.51
C ASN A 275 23.35 10.81 -19.20
N ASP A 276 22.66 10.88 -18.05
CA ASP A 276 23.30 11.00 -16.75
C ASP A 276 24.25 9.82 -16.46
N ALA A 277 23.87 8.62 -16.91
CA ALA A 277 24.70 7.43 -16.78
C ALA A 277 25.94 7.47 -17.67
N MET A 278 25.78 7.85 -18.95
CA MET A 278 26.90 7.97 -19.89
C MET A 278 27.90 9.04 -19.44
N GLU A 279 27.43 10.19 -18.96
CA GLU A 279 28.29 11.25 -18.42
C GLU A 279 29.05 10.85 -17.14
N ALA A 280 28.53 9.89 -16.37
CA ALA A 280 29.18 9.36 -15.18
C ALA A 280 30.26 8.32 -15.52
N GLU A 281 30.09 7.57 -16.61
CA GLU A 281 31.01 6.52 -17.05
C GLU A 281 32.17 7.05 -17.91
N ASP A 282 32.00 8.22 -18.54
CA ASP A 282 33.05 8.90 -19.34
C ASP A 282 34.08 9.68 -18.48
N LYS A 283 33.98 9.66 -17.14
CA LYS A 283 34.86 10.38 -16.20
C LYS A 283 35.94 9.50 -15.61
#